data_AF-A0ABD5YG29-F1
#
_entry.id   AF-A0ABD5YG29-F1
#
_cell.length_a   1.000
_cell.length_b   1.000
_cell.length_c   1.000
_cell.angle_alpha   90.00
_cell.angle_beta   90.00
_cell.angle_gamma   90.00
#
_symmetry.space_group_name_H-M   'P 1'
#
loop_
_entity.id
_entity.type
_entity.pdbx_description
1 polymer ?
#
loop_
_entity_poly.entity_id
_entity_poly.type
_entity_poly.pdbx_seq_one_letter_code
_entity_poly.pdbx_strand_id
1 'polypeptide(L)'
;MNRRRVIATGIGGAVTGLAGCLGGSASEEALPDPVDLEGEFDTDHGMAIGPHGGANGQIFYRDADPRDEGNPAWFHTLVHSLFPYHFDRLDRDWEPVVVYVTDFSRVDYTVRQRDGAPRMPSPTAPETFADATDLVYVAESDVMGGMGPALHPFSDQEEARSFIDTHGGQMFDYEEIDRTLIEGIRQSEN
;
A
#
# COMPACT_ATOMS: atom_id res chain seq x y z
N MET A 1 -49.89 59.87 -45.42
CA MET A 1 -48.60 60.58 -45.23
C MET A 1 -48.00 60.18 -43.89
N ASN A 2 -46.71 59.79 -43.92
CA ASN A 2 -45.71 59.69 -42.85
C ASN A 2 -45.92 58.88 -41.54
N ARG A 3 -45.33 57.68 -41.55
CA ARG A 3 -44.28 57.12 -40.65
C ARG A 3 -43.99 57.84 -39.32
N ARG A 4 -43.94 57.07 -38.23
CA ARG A 4 -42.78 56.95 -37.31
C ARG A 4 -42.81 55.64 -36.50
N ARG A 5 -41.65 54.99 -36.45
CA ARG A 5 -41.31 53.75 -35.71
C ARG A 5 -41.07 54.06 -34.23
N VAL A 6 -41.34 53.11 -33.34
CA VAL A 6 -40.43 52.73 -32.23
C VAL A 6 -40.57 51.22 -31.97
N ILE A 7 -39.42 50.56 -31.86
CA ILE A 7 -39.22 49.13 -31.57
C ILE A 7 -39.29 48.95 -30.05
N ALA A 8 -39.99 47.92 -29.57
CA ALA A 8 -39.89 47.46 -28.19
C ALA A 8 -39.60 45.95 -28.17
N THR A 9 -38.43 45.65 -27.63
CA THR A 9 -37.83 44.34 -27.39
C THR A 9 -38.60 43.56 -26.32
N GLY A 10 -38.82 42.26 -26.53
CA GLY A 10 -39.31 41.34 -25.49
C GLY A 10 -38.76 39.94 -25.73
N ILE A 11 -37.75 39.56 -24.94
CA ILE A 11 -37.10 38.24 -24.91
C ILE A 11 -37.65 37.47 -23.69
N GLY A 12 -37.90 36.16 -23.87
CA GLY A 12 -38.03 35.19 -22.77
C GLY A 12 -39.34 34.37 -22.83
N GLY A 13 -39.35 33.04 -22.82
CA GLY A 13 -38.27 32.10 -22.50
C GLY A 13 -38.54 30.71 -23.07
N ALA A 14 -37.45 29.99 -23.32
CA ALA A 14 -37.44 28.59 -23.70
C ALA A 14 -37.72 27.72 -22.48
N VAL A 15 -38.62 26.76 -22.63
CA VAL A 15 -38.85 25.67 -21.67
C VAL A 15 -37.86 24.56 -22.03
N THR A 16 -36.86 24.32 -21.20
CA THR A 16 -36.00 23.12 -21.26
C THR A 16 -36.15 22.34 -19.96
N GLY A 17 -36.68 21.12 -20.10
CA GLY A 17 -36.98 20.23 -18.99
C GLY A 17 -35.72 19.70 -18.32
N LEU A 18 -35.74 19.67 -16.99
CA LEU A 18 -34.80 18.89 -16.19
C LEU A 18 -35.34 17.48 -16.03
N ALA A 19 -34.94 16.58 -16.94
CA ALA A 19 -34.99 15.15 -16.68
C ALA A 19 -33.82 14.82 -15.75
N GLY A 20 -34.06 14.86 -14.44
CA GLY A 20 -33.14 14.33 -13.43
C GLY A 20 -33.14 12.82 -13.51
N CYS A 21 -32.20 12.25 -14.28
CA CYS A 21 -31.95 10.83 -14.29
C CYS A 21 -31.31 10.45 -12.94
N LEU A 22 -32.07 9.67 -12.19
CA LEU A 22 -31.60 8.85 -11.09
C LEU A 22 -30.45 7.97 -11.60
N GLY A 23 -29.26 8.18 -11.07
CA GLY A 23 -28.07 7.40 -11.39
C GLY A 23 -27.09 7.52 -10.25
N GLY A 24 -27.53 7.07 -9.06
CA GLY A 24 -26.63 6.88 -7.94
C GLY A 24 -25.69 5.74 -8.26
N SER A 25 -24.46 6.08 -8.62
CA SER A 25 -23.30 5.30 -8.20
C SER A 25 -22.72 6.09 -7.05
N ALA A 26 -22.62 5.46 -5.88
CA ALA A 26 -21.79 5.98 -4.81
C ALA A 26 -20.44 6.34 -5.44
N SER A 27 -19.94 7.53 -5.18
CA SER A 27 -18.56 7.85 -5.50
C SER A 27 -17.72 6.82 -4.73
N GLU A 28 -17.21 5.79 -5.40
CA GLU A 28 -16.01 5.12 -4.95
C GLU A 28 -14.96 6.23 -4.91
N GLU A 29 -14.74 6.81 -3.72
CA GLU A 29 -13.61 7.71 -3.54
C GLU A 29 -12.38 6.93 -3.98
N ALA A 30 -11.71 7.42 -5.01
CA ALA A 30 -10.51 6.77 -5.53
C ALA A 30 -9.53 6.59 -4.37
N LEU A 31 -9.01 5.36 -4.21
CA LEU A 31 -7.99 5.08 -3.21
C LEU A 31 -6.80 6.04 -3.44
N PRO A 32 -6.17 6.55 -2.38
CA PRO A 32 -4.99 7.37 -2.53
C PRO A 32 -3.86 6.56 -3.16
N ASP A 33 -3.11 7.16 -4.08
CA ASP A 33 -1.97 6.47 -4.70
C ASP A 33 -0.83 6.27 -3.67
N PRO A 34 -0.03 5.18 -3.80
CA PRO A 34 1.19 5.02 -3.01
C PRO A 34 2.16 6.18 -3.26
N VAL A 35 2.87 6.62 -2.21
CA VAL A 35 3.90 7.66 -2.33
C VAL A 35 5.31 7.07 -2.37
N ASP A 36 6.27 7.86 -2.84
CA ASP A 36 7.69 7.52 -2.83
C ASP A 36 8.21 7.58 -1.40
N LEU A 37 8.96 6.56 -0.98
CA LEU A 37 9.55 6.47 0.34
C LEU A 37 11.06 6.80 0.35
N GLU A 38 11.62 7.26 -0.76
CA GLU A 38 13.04 7.64 -0.81
C GLU A 38 13.32 8.79 0.17
N GLY A 39 14.30 8.57 1.06
CA GLY A 39 14.70 9.57 2.05
C GLY A 39 13.78 9.69 3.25
N GLU A 40 12.72 8.87 3.31
CA GLU A 40 11.76 8.87 4.40
C GLU A 40 12.14 7.93 5.54
N PHE A 41 11.46 8.12 6.68
CA PHE A 41 11.71 7.38 7.92
C PHE A 41 10.44 6.65 8.39
N ASP A 42 10.65 5.45 8.93
CA ASP A 42 9.62 4.61 9.50
C ASP A 42 8.85 5.34 10.61
N THR A 43 7.52 5.29 10.54
CA THR A 43 6.62 6.00 11.46
C THR A 43 6.63 5.44 12.88
N ASP A 44 6.91 4.15 13.05
CA ASP A 44 6.90 3.48 14.35
C ASP A 44 8.25 3.60 15.06
N HIS A 45 9.34 3.35 14.33
CA HIS A 45 10.69 3.22 14.91
C HIS A 45 11.69 4.31 14.47
N GLY A 46 11.35 5.16 13.50
CA GLY A 46 12.22 6.24 13.01
C GLY A 46 13.43 5.79 12.19
N MET A 47 13.43 4.55 11.69
CA MET A 47 14.51 3.99 10.86
C MET A 47 14.39 4.44 9.41
N ALA A 48 15.51 4.69 8.73
CA ALA A 48 15.50 5.12 7.32
C ALA A 48 14.97 4.01 6.39
N ILE A 49 14.10 4.36 5.44
CA ILE A 49 13.51 3.42 4.48
C ILE A 49 14.43 3.24 3.27
N GLY A 50 14.66 1.99 2.83
CA GLY A 50 15.54 1.65 1.70
C GLY A 50 16.87 0.98 2.07
N PRO A 51 17.73 1.57 2.95
CA PRO A 51 19.08 1.04 3.20
C PRO A 51 19.16 -0.37 3.80
N HIS A 52 18.09 -0.86 4.42
CA HIS A 52 18.12 -2.10 5.20
C HIS A 52 17.80 -3.36 4.36
N GLY A 53 17.12 -3.23 3.22
CA GLY A 53 16.65 -4.37 2.42
C GLY A 53 15.23 -4.82 2.82
N GLY A 54 14.61 -5.66 1.98
CA GLY A 54 13.26 -6.19 2.20
C GLY A 54 12.13 -5.25 1.78
N ALA A 55 10.90 -5.80 1.84
CA ALA A 55 9.69 -5.09 1.49
C ALA A 55 9.40 -3.92 2.44
N ASN A 56 9.04 -2.79 1.86
CA ASN A 56 8.52 -1.62 2.57
C ASN A 56 7.00 -1.62 2.52
N GLY A 57 6.36 -0.76 3.30
CA GLY A 57 4.94 -0.51 3.13
C GLY A 57 4.47 0.80 3.69
N GLN A 58 3.22 1.12 3.36
CA GLN A 58 2.55 2.34 3.77
C GLN A 58 1.07 2.08 4.00
N ILE A 59 0.49 2.74 5.01
CA ILE A 59 -0.93 2.57 5.36
C ILE A 59 -1.61 3.92 5.40
N PHE A 60 -2.72 4.02 4.68
CA PHE A 60 -3.65 5.14 4.78
C PHE A 60 -4.77 4.78 5.73
N TYR A 61 -5.08 5.65 6.69
CA TYR A 61 -6.20 5.49 7.61
C TYR A 61 -7.27 6.56 7.37
N ARG A 62 -8.53 6.17 7.53
CA ARG A 62 -9.68 7.08 7.43
C ARG A 62 -9.74 7.95 8.67
N ASP A 63 -9.90 9.27 8.47
CA ASP A 63 -10.10 10.26 9.53
C ASP A 63 -9.09 10.19 10.69
N ALA A 64 -7.87 9.71 10.41
CA ALA A 64 -6.80 9.57 11.38
C ALA A 64 -5.45 9.98 10.76
N ASP A 65 -4.64 10.65 11.57
CA ASP A 65 -3.30 11.13 11.19
C ASP A 65 -2.23 10.27 11.90
N PRO A 66 -1.61 9.30 11.20
CA PRO A 66 -0.58 8.44 11.78
C PRO A 66 0.73 9.19 12.07
N ARG A 67 0.93 10.37 11.48
CA ARG A 67 2.12 11.23 11.58
C ARG A 67 1.70 12.69 11.77
N ASP A 68 2.63 13.55 12.15
CA ASP A 68 2.36 14.99 12.32
C ASP A 68 1.92 15.67 11.01
N GLU A 69 2.42 15.18 9.87
CA GLU A 69 2.03 15.62 8.53
C GLU A 69 0.78 14.92 7.98
N GLY A 70 0.16 14.03 8.76
CA GLY A 70 -1.00 13.23 8.35
C GLY A 70 -0.64 11.90 7.69
N ASN A 71 -1.54 11.41 6.84
CA ASN A 71 -1.36 10.16 6.07
C ASN A 71 -0.27 10.26 4.98
N PRO A 72 0.33 9.13 4.56
CA PRO A 72 0.20 7.80 5.16
C PRO A 72 1.24 7.54 6.27
N ALA A 73 1.05 6.45 7.01
CA ALA A 73 2.10 5.86 7.83
C ALA A 73 3.11 5.12 6.92
N TRP A 74 4.40 5.16 7.23
CA TRP A 74 5.45 4.52 6.42
C TRP A 74 6.26 3.52 7.23
N PHE A 75 6.68 2.43 6.59
CA PHE A 75 7.35 1.32 7.25
C PHE A 75 8.50 0.76 6.42
N HIS A 76 9.66 0.60 7.06
CA HIS A 76 10.84 0.01 6.44
C HIS A 76 10.85 -1.53 6.48
N THR A 77 9.93 -2.15 7.25
CA THR A 77 9.71 -3.60 7.27
C THR A 77 8.26 -3.94 7.50
N LEU A 78 7.82 -5.07 6.93
CA LEU A 78 6.48 -5.60 7.18
C LEU A 78 6.36 -6.26 8.56
N VAL A 79 7.33 -7.11 8.88
CA VAL A 79 7.31 -7.96 10.09
C VAL A 79 7.63 -7.19 11.36
N HIS A 80 8.55 -6.22 11.32
CA HIS A 80 8.98 -5.51 12.52
C HIS A 80 8.22 -4.21 12.77
N SER A 81 7.71 -3.54 11.73
CA SER A 81 6.97 -2.29 11.89
C SER A 81 5.53 -2.36 11.37
N LEU A 82 5.29 -2.65 10.08
CA LEU A 82 3.98 -2.44 9.44
C LEU A 82 2.85 -3.20 10.13
N PHE A 83 2.93 -4.53 10.21
CA PHE A 83 1.85 -5.35 10.77
C PHE A 83 1.65 -5.12 12.28
N PRO A 84 2.71 -5.10 13.12
CA PRO A 84 2.58 -4.73 14.53
C PRO A 84 1.88 -3.39 14.74
N TYR A 85 2.33 -2.35 14.03
CA TYR A 85 1.71 -1.04 14.08
C TYR A 85 0.25 -1.13 13.64
N HIS A 86 -0.02 -1.80 12.53
CA HIS A 86 -1.35 -1.92 11.96
C HIS A 86 -2.34 -2.57 12.93
N PHE A 87 -1.97 -3.72 13.51
CA PHE A 87 -2.81 -4.40 14.47
C PHE A 87 -3.09 -3.54 15.70
N ASP A 88 -2.09 -2.80 16.19
CA ASP A 88 -2.26 -1.89 17.32
C ASP A 88 -3.18 -0.68 16.99
N ARG A 89 -3.27 -0.29 15.71
CA ARG A 89 -4.27 0.71 15.26
C ARG A 89 -5.67 0.11 15.13
N LEU A 90 -5.78 -1.13 14.64
CA LEU A 90 -7.06 -1.84 14.59
C LEU A 90 -7.65 -2.02 15.99
N ASP A 91 -6.84 -2.35 17.00
CA ASP A 91 -7.27 -2.44 18.40
C ASP A 91 -7.73 -1.10 19.00
N ARG A 92 -7.47 0.01 18.29
CA ARG A 92 -7.89 1.37 18.65
C ARG A 92 -9.00 1.90 17.74
N ASP A 93 -9.67 1.00 17.02
CA ASP A 93 -10.77 1.28 16.08
C ASP A 93 -10.38 2.21 14.92
N TRP A 94 -9.10 2.21 14.51
CA TRP A 94 -8.68 2.91 13.29
C TRP A 94 -9.09 2.10 12.06
N GLU A 95 -9.62 2.77 11.05
CA GLU A 95 -10.07 2.12 9.81
C GLU A 95 -9.01 2.32 8.70
N PRO A 96 -8.33 1.26 8.23
CA PRO A 96 -7.47 1.39 7.06
C PRO A 96 -8.31 1.69 5.80
N VAL A 97 -7.87 2.64 4.99
CA VAL A 97 -8.39 2.88 3.65
C VAL A 97 -7.72 1.94 2.66
N VAL A 98 -6.40 1.80 2.75
CA VAL A 98 -5.59 0.89 1.93
C VAL A 98 -4.24 0.64 2.60
N VAL A 99 -3.74 -0.58 2.46
CA VAL A 99 -2.40 -1.01 2.89
C VAL A 99 -1.60 -1.31 1.64
N TYR A 100 -0.55 -0.55 1.38
CA TYR A 100 0.34 -0.80 0.25
C TYR A 100 1.65 -1.42 0.74
N VAL A 101 2.10 -2.47 0.06
CA VAL A 101 3.40 -3.11 0.33
C VAL A 101 4.16 -3.30 -0.97
N THR A 102 5.49 -3.41 -0.88
CA THR A 102 6.32 -3.78 -2.03
C THR A 102 5.83 -5.09 -2.63
N ASP A 103 5.54 -5.08 -3.93
CA ASP A 103 5.25 -6.26 -4.74
C ASP A 103 6.49 -6.63 -5.55
N PHE A 104 7.14 -7.72 -5.19
CA PHE A 104 8.36 -8.16 -5.86
C PHE A 104 8.13 -8.64 -7.30
N SER A 105 6.87 -8.88 -7.71
CA SER A 105 6.53 -9.12 -9.12
C SER A 105 6.59 -7.87 -10.00
N ARG A 106 6.61 -6.67 -9.40
CA ARG A 106 6.77 -5.39 -10.11
C ARG A 106 8.22 -4.92 -10.18
N VAL A 107 9.14 -5.65 -9.56
CA VAL A 107 10.53 -5.22 -9.37
C VAL A 107 11.46 -6.17 -10.09
N ASP A 108 12.32 -5.64 -10.97
CA ASP A 108 13.48 -6.40 -11.44
C ASP A 108 14.52 -6.45 -10.32
N TYR A 109 14.45 -7.48 -9.48
CA TYR A 109 15.24 -7.61 -8.27
C TYR A 109 16.42 -8.57 -8.42
N THR A 110 17.38 -8.44 -7.51
CA THR A 110 18.44 -9.43 -7.32
C THR A 110 18.65 -9.63 -5.84
N VAL A 111 18.56 -10.88 -5.38
CA VAL A 111 18.93 -11.26 -4.03
C VAL A 111 20.44 -11.16 -3.87
N ARG A 112 20.91 -10.44 -2.84
CA ARG A 112 22.34 -10.22 -2.60
C ARG A 112 22.74 -10.72 -1.22
N GLN A 113 23.94 -11.31 -1.13
CA GLN A 113 24.55 -11.64 0.16
C GLN A 113 24.91 -10.35 0.91
N ARG A 114 24.37 -10.19 2.12
CA ARG A 114 24.71 -9.09 3.04
C ARG A 114 24.66 -9.60 4.47
N ASP A 115 25.68 -9.27 5.27
CA ASP A 115 25.76 -9.63 6.69
C ASP A 115 25.60 -11.14 6.97
N GLY A 116 26.06 -11.98 6.02
CA GLY A 116 26.07 -13.44 6.16
C GLY A 116 24.83 -14.16 5.65
N ALA A 117 23.80 -13.45 5.16
CA ALA A 117 22.56 -14.05 4.64
C ALA A 117 22.14 -13.43 3.29
N PRO A 118 21.36 -14.15 2.46
CA PRO A 118 20.77 -13.57 1.27
C PRO A 118 19.70 -12.56 1.66
N ARG A 119 19.57 -11.47 0.90
CA ARG A 119 18.68 -10.36 1.24
C ARG A 119 18.01 -9.77 0.00
N MET A 120 16.72 -9.50 0.15
CA MET A 120 15.94 -8.77 -0.86
C MET A 120 16.36 -7.29 -0.94
N PRO A 121 16.28 -6.63 -2.11
CA PRO A 121 16.37 -5.18 -2.18
C PRO A 121 15.18 -4.52 -1.46
N SER A 122 15.25 -3.21 -1.28
CA SER A 122 14.20 -2.40 -0.66
C SER A 122 13.84 -1.25 -1.58
N PRO A 123 12.99 -1.49 -2.59
CA PRO A 123 12.54 -0.46 -3.49
C PRO A 123 11.62 0.53 -2.77
N THR A 124 11.74 1.82 -3.11
CA THR A 124 10.96 2.90 -2.50
C THR A 124 10.01 3.59 -3.46
N ALA A 125 10.17 3.36 -4.76
CA ALA A 125 9.40 4.05 -5.79
C ALA A 125 7.92 3.62 -5.78
N PRO A 126 6.96 4.55 -5.98
CA PRO A 126 5.52 4.29 -5.91
C PRO A 126 5.03 3.09 -6.72
N GLU A 127 5.57 2.90 -7.92
CA GLU A 127 5.18 1.85 -8.87
C GLU A 127 5.52 0.43 -8.38
N THR A 128 6.37 0.31 -7.36
CA THR A 128 6.76 -0.97 -6.77
C THR A 128 5.77 -1.47 -5.71
N PHE A 129 4.79 -0.64 -5.34
CA PHE A 129 3.79 -0.99 -4.34
C PHE A 129 2.52 -1.55 -4.98
N ALA A 130 1.85 -2.45 -4.26
CA ALA A 130 0.53 -3.00 -4.58
C ALA A 130 -0.34 -3.06 -3.33
N ASP A 131 -1.66 -3.14 -3.50
CA ASP A 131 -2.57 -3.37 -2.38
C ASP A 131 -2.21 -4.72 -1.73
N ALA A 132 -1.99 -4.70 -0.43
CA ALA A 132 -1.55 -5.84 0.35
C ALA A 132 -2.56 -7.00 0.29
N THR A 133 -3.85 -6.72 0.09
CA THR A 133 -4.88 -7.78 0.01
C THR A 133 -4.84 -8.56 -1.31
N ASP A 134 -4.15 -8.03 -2.33
CA ASP A 134 -4.07 -8.64 -3.67
C ASP A 134 -2.81 -9.49 -3.87
N LEU A 135 -2.06 -9.77 -2.80
CA LEU A 135 -0.75 -10.42 -2.85
C LEU A 135 -0.73 -11.73 -2.08
N VAL A 136 0.18 -12.61 -2.50
CA VAL A 136 0.64 -13.74 -1.70
C VAL A 136 1.99 -13.41 -1.05
N TYR A 137 2.26 -13.99 0.11
CA TYR A 137 3.43 -13.68 0.91
C TYR A 137 4.26 -14.92 1.13
N VAL A 138 5.52 -14.90 0.70
CA VAL A 138 6.47 -15.95 1.06
C VAL A 138 7.15 -15.58 2.37
N ALA A 139 7.06 -16.45 3.37
CA ALA A 139 7.80 -16.36 4.64
C ALA A 139 8.64 -17.63 4.86
N GLU A 140 9.41 -17.67 5.95
CA GLU A 140 10.23 -18.83 6.34
C GLU A 140 11.27 -19.26 5.28
N SER A 141 11.65 -18.37 4.37
CA SER A 141 12.71 -18.62 3.39
C SER A 141 14.09 -18.31 4.00
N ASP A 142 15.16 -18.69 3.30
CA ASP A 142 16.53 -18.32 3.68
C ASP A 142 16.85 -16.83 3.42
N VAL A 143 16.01 -16.13 2.65
CA VAL A 143 16.18 -14.72 2.28
C VAL A 143 15.61 -13.80 3.35
N MET A 144 16.46 -12.90 3.81
CA MET A 144 16.15 -11.92 4.84
C MET A 144 15.60 -10.63 4.26
N GLY A 145 14.80 -9.92 5.05
CA GLY A 145 14.47 -8.51 4.89
C GLY A 145 15.31 -7.64 5.84
N GLY A 146 14.91 -6.37 5.99
CA GLY A 146 15.67 -5.33 6.69
C GLY A 146 16.18 -5.70 8.08
N MET A 147 15.34 -6.37 8.85
CA MET A 147 15.58 -6.70 10.26
C MET A 147 15.59 -8.20 10.55
N GLY A 148 15.78 -9.06 9.54
CA GLY A 148 15.78 -10.51 9.73
C GLY A 148 14.82 -11.25 8.80
N PRO A 149 14.28 -12.41 9.23
CA PRO A 149 13.20 -13.13 8.59
C PRO A 149 12.05 -12.19 8.23
N ALA A 150 11.54 -12.34 7.02
CA ALA A 150 10.64 -11.37 6.43
C ALA A 150 9.50 -12.04 5.66
N LEU A 151 8.51 -11.22 5.34
CA LEU A 151 7.49 -11.51 4.36
C LEU A 151 7.94 -10.93 3.01
N HIS A 152 7.90 -11.76 1.96
CA HIS A 152 8.22 -11.38 0.58
C HIS A 152 6.94 -11.42 -0.26
N PRO A 153 6.30 -10.27 -0.54
CA PRO A 153 5.01 -10.23 -1.24
C PRO A 153 5.18 -10.34 -2.77
N PHE A 154 4.24 -11.01 -3.42
CA PHE A 154 4.17 -11.18 -4.88
C PHE A 154 2.71 -11.11 -5.36
N SER A 155 2.44 -10.38 -6.44
CA SER A 155 1.16 -10.46 -7.14
C SER A 155 1.11 -11.64 -8.12
N ASP A 156 2.27 -12.13 -8.57
CA ASP A 156 2.36 -13.34 -9.40
C ASP A 156 2.67 -14.58 -8.54
N GLN A 157 1.70 -15.48 -8.44
CA GLN A 157 1.83 -16.70 -7.66
C GLN A 157 2.82 -17.71 -8.25
N GLU A 158 3.10 -17.69 -9.56
CA GLU A 158 4.14 -18.53 -10.17
C GLU A 158 5.54 -18.02 -9.79
N GLU A 159 5.73 -16.71 -9.72
CA GLU A 159 6.99 -16.11 -9.25
C GLU A 159 7.24 -16.41 -7.77
N ALA A 160 6.20 -16.34 -6.93
CA ALA A 160 6.28 -16.74 -5.53
C ALA A 160 6.68 -18.21 -5.38
N ARG A 161 6.14 -19.12 -6.21
CA ARG A 161 6.55 -20.53 -6.23
C ARG A 161 8.00 -20.71 -6.67
N SER A 162 8.43 -20.00 -7.72
CA SER A 162 9.82 -20.01 -8.18
C SER A 162 10.80 -19.53 -7.10
N PHE A 163 10.40 -18.50 -6.35
CA PHE A 163 11.15 -18.01 -5.19
C PHE A 163 11.26 -19.12 -4.13
N ILE A 164 10.15 -19.80 -3.78
CA ILE A 164 10.15 -20.93 -2.84
C ILE A 164 11.03 -22.08 -3.32
N ASP A 165 10.99 -22.45 -4.61
CA ASP A 165 11.83 -23.52 -5.16
C ASP A 165 13.32 -23.22 -5.03
N THR A 166 13.70 -21.93 -5.02
CA THR A 166 15.09 -21.46 -4.93
C THR A 166 15.53 -21.24 -3.49
N HIS A 167 14.67 -20.66 -2.66
CA HIS A 167 14.99 -20.10 -1.34
C HIS A 167 14.29 -20.81 -0.17
N GLY A 168 13.46 -21.80 -0.46
CA GLY A 168 12.57 -22.42 0.51
C GLY A 168 11.47 -21.47 0.99
N GLY A 169 10.81 -21.86 2.08
CA GLY A 169 9.75 -21.09 2.70
C GLY A 169 8.34 -21.63 2.43
N GLN A 170 7.36 -20.84 2.86
CA GLN A 170 5.94 -21.15 2.79
C GLN A 170 5.17 -19.93 2.28
N MET A 171 4.10 -20.19 1.53
CA MET A 171 3.21 -19.16 1.00
C MET A 171 2.03 -18.97 1.94
N PHE A 172 1.68 -17.71 2.19
CA PHE A 172 0.54 -17.28 3.01
C PHE A 172 -0.30 -16.28 2.22
N ASP A 173 -1.62 -16.36 2.37
CA ASP A 173 -2.54 -15.31 1.92
C ASP A 173 -2.55 -14.14 2.92
N TYR A 174 -3.03 -12.97 2.51
CA TYR A 174 -3.06 -11.78 3.37
C TYR A 174 -3.85 -12.01 4.67
N GLU A 175 -4.97 -12.72 4.60
CA GLU A 175 -5.84 -13.01 5.75
C GLU A 175 -5.20 -13.95 6.78
N GLU A 176 -4.16 -14.68 6.40
CA GLU A 176 -3.40 -15.54 7.31
C GLU A 176 -2.36 -14.75 8.11
N ILE A 177 -2.09 -13.49 7.75
CA ILE A 177 -1.13 -12.64 8.45
C ILE A 177 -1.78 -12.07 9.70
N ASP A 178 -1.67 -12.83 10.79
CA ASP A 178 -2.09 -12.43 12.12
C ASP A 178 -0.90 -12.16 13.06
N ARG A 179 -1.20 -11.74 14.29
CA ARG A 179 -0.19 -11.51 15.34
C ARG A 179 0.65 -12.76 15.60
N THR A 180 0.04 -13.95 15.55
CA THR A 180 0.71 -15.23 15.81
C THR A 180 1.76 -15.52 14.75
N LEU A 181 1.42 -15.35 13.47
CA LEU A 181 2.34 -15.54 12.35
C LEU A 181 3.50 -14.56 12.45
N ILE A 182 3.22 -13.26 12.67
CA ILE A 182 4.25 -12.23 12.80
C ILE A 182 5.20 -12.53 13.96
N GLU A 183 4.68 -12.97 15.11
CA GLU A 183 5.51 -13.38 16.25
C GLU A 183 6.34 -14.63 15.95
N GLY A 184 5.77 -15.60 15.24
CA GLY A 184 6.48 -16.82 14.80
C GLY A 184 7.67 -16.49 13.89
N ILE A 185 7.46 -15.63 12.89
CA ILE A 185 8.53 -15.20 11.97
C ILE A 185 9.65 -14.50 12.74
N ARG A 186 9.31 -13.58 13.64
CA ARG A 186 10.31 -12.85 14.47
C ARG A 186 11.15 -13.77 15.35
N GLN A 187 10.59 -14.88 15.82
CA GLN A 187 11.29 -15.83 16.68
C GLN A 187 12.20 -16.80 15.91
N SER A 188 12.02 -16.93 14.60
CA SER A 188 12.84 -17.83 13.76
C SER A 188 14.31 -17.41 13.61
N GLU A 189 14.71 -16.25 14.17
CA GLU A 189 16.10 -15.78 14.23
C GLU A 189 17.00 -16.51 15.25
N ASN A 190 16.44 -17.38 16.09
CA ASN A 190 17.10 -17.87 17.31
C ASN A 190 17.61 -19.32 17.21
#